data_AF-A0A529ZCP2-F1
#
_entry.id   AF-A0A529ZCP2-F1
#
_cell.length_a   1.000
_cell.length_b   1.000
_cell.length_c   1.000
_cell.angle_alpha   90.00
_cell.angle_beta   90.00
_cell.angle_gamma   90.00
#
_symmetry.space_group_name_H-M   'P 1'
#
loop_
_entity.id
_entity.type
_entity.pdbx_description
1 polymer ?
#
loop_
_entity_poly.entity_id
_entity_poly.type
_entity_poly.pdbx_seq_one_letter_code
_entity_poly.pdbx_strand_id
1 'polypeptide(L)'
;RKDRHIATVLAGIRNKHASPPRQKEAVLRDDLVAMLETLDHGTLRGLRDRAMLLLGFAGGLRRSEIVGLDLGRDQTENGHGWIEVFPDKGVLVT
;
A
#
# COMPACT_ATOMS: atom_id res chain seq x y z
N ARG A 1 0.09 33.97 29.37
CA ARG A 1 -1.19 33.23 29.21
C ARG A 1 -1.07 32.34 27.97
N LYS A 2 -0.75 31.06 28.12
CA LYS A 2 -0.72 30.10 26.98
C LYS A 2 -2.18 29.76 26.67
N ASP A 3 -2.67 30.18 25.53
CA ASP A 3 -4.02 29.87 25.10
C ASP A 3 -4.16 28.36 24.89
N ARG A 4 -5.06 27.73 25.65
CA ARG A 4 -5.27 26.28 25.61
C ARG A 4 -5.71 25.82 24.24
N HIS A 5 -6.42 26.66 23.49
CA HIS A 5 -6.88 26.32 22.15
C HIS A 5 -5.71 26.22 21.18
N ILE A 6 -4.79 27.20 21.21
CA ILE A 6 -3.56 27.19 20.40
C ILE A 6 -2.70 25.98 20.75
N ALA A 7 -2.56 25.66 22.05
CA ALA A 7 -1.81 24.48 22.49
C ALA A 7 -2.37 23.17 21.93
N THR A 8 -3.70 23.01 21.92
CA THR A 8 -4.38 21.82 21.37
C THR A 8 -4.20 21.72 19.85
N VAL A 9 -4.34 22.82 19.11
CA VAL A 9 -4.12 22.85 17.66
C VAL A 9 -2.67 22.49 17.33
N LEU A 10 -1.70 23.09 18.03
CA LEU A 10 -0.28 22.78 17.83
C LEU A 10 0.07 21.34 18.22
N ALA A 11 -0.59 20.76 19.23
CA ALA A 11 -0.44 19.34 19.56
C ALA A 11 -0.99 18.44 18.44
N GLY A 12 -2.15 18.78 17.88
CA GLY A 12 -2.72 18.06 16.73
C GLY A 12 -1.82 18.09 15.49
N ILE A 13 -1.26 19.26 15.16
CA ILE A 13 -0.30 19.41 14.06
C ILE A 13 0.94 18.56 14.30
N ARG A 14 1.49 18.59 15.53
CA ARG A 14 2.69 17.83 15.89
C ARG A 14 2.46 16.32 15.81
N ASN A 15 1.31 15.84 16.28
CA ASN A 15 0.94 14.43 16.21
C ASN A 15 0.74 13.95 14.76
N LYS A 16 0.19 14.80 13.89
CA LYS A 16 -0.13 14.43 12.51
C LYS A 16 1.04 14.62 11.53
N HIS A 17 1.90 15.60 11.76
CA HIS A 17 2.88 16.06 10.77
C HIS A 17 4.34 16.09 11.26
N ALA A 18 4.61 15.99 12.56
CA ALA A 18 5.97 16.22 13.09
C ALA A 18 6.76 14.94 13.38
N SER A 19 6.18 13.75 13.21
CA SER A 19 6.97 12.51 13.24
C SER A 19 7.39 12.16 11.82
N PRO A 20 8.70 12.15 11.51
CA PRO A 20 9.19 11.57 10.27
C PRO A 20 8.63 10.16 10.12
N PRO A 21 8.21 9.73 8.92
CA PRO A 21 7.80 8.35 8.69
C PRO A 21 8.88 7.42 9.23
N ARG A 22 8.51 6.52 10.15
CA ARG A 22 9.47 5.59 10.73
C ARG A 22 10.04 4.76 9.58
N GLN A 23 11.32 4.95 9.24
CA GLN A 23 11.98 4.14 8.22
C GLN A 23 11.92 2.69 8.68
N LYS A 24 11.21 1.86 7.93
CA LYS A 24 11.20 0.42 8.09
C LYS A 24 12.35 -0.11 7.24
N GLU A 25 13.00 -1.17 7.72
CA GLU A 25 13.95 -1.91 6.89
C GLU A 25 13.23 -2.41 5.64
N ALA A 26 13.95 -2.43 4.52
CA ALA A 26 13.40 -2.91 3.27
C ALA A 26 13.07 -4.38 3.40
N VAL A 27 11.87 -4.77 2.95
CA VAL A 27 11.50 -6.18 2.79
C VAL A 27 12.38 -6.77 1.70
N LEU A 28 13.08 -7.86 1.98
CA LEU A 28 13.83 -8.62 0.99
C LEU A 28 12.98 -9.77 0.43
N ARG A 29 13.51 -10.45 -0.59
CA ARG A 29 12.85 -11.62 -1.21
C ARG A 29 12.48 -12.67 -0.16
N ASP A 30 13.41 -13.01 0.73
CA ASP A 30 13.21 -14.10 1.68
C ASP A 30 12.17 -13.73 2.75
N ASP A 31 12.14 -12.46 3.16
CA ASP A 31 11.08 -11.93 4.03
C ASP A 31 9.72 -12.03 3.35
N LEU A 32 9.64 -11.70 2.06
CA LEU A 32 8.40 -11.80 1.29
C LEU A 32 7.92 -13.26 1.21
N VAL A 33 8.82 -14.21 0.92
CA VAL A 33 8.48 -15.64 0.89
C VAL A 33 7.91 -16.07 2.24
N ALA A 34 8.58 -15.73 3.35
CA ALA A 34 8.11 -16.05 4.69
C ALA A 34 6.74 -15.43 5.00
N MET A 35 6.51 -14.15 4.62
CA MET A 35 5.21 -13.50 4.80
C MET A 35 4.11 -14.22 4.01
N LEU A 36 4.40 -14.61 2.77
CA LEU A 36 3.44 -15.32 1.93
C LEU A 36 3.06 -16.67 2.54
N GLU A 37 4.01 -17.40 3.12
CA GLU A 37 3.76 -18.71 3.77
C GLU A 37 2.79 -18.62 4.95
N THR A 38 2.65 -17.45 5.59
CA THR A 38 1.67 -17.24 6.68
C THR A 38 0.22 -17.06 6.22
N LEU A 39 -0.01 -16.88 4.91
CA LEU A 39 -1.33 -16.55 4.36
C LEU A 39 -2.01 -17.79 3.77
N ASP A 40 -3.25 -18.04 4.19
CA ASP A 40 -4.04 -19.21 3.78
C ASP A 40 -4.51 -19.13 2.30
N HIS A 41 -4.00 -20.03 1.47
CA HIS A 41 -4.32 -20.15 0.05
C HIS A 41 -5.77 -20.60 -0.23
N GLY A 42 -6.44 -21.23 0.73
CA GLY A 42 -7.82 -21.72 0.59
C GLY A 42 -8.88 -20.62 0.73
N THR A 43 -8.49 -19.39 1.09
CA THR A 43 -9.43 -18.29 1.36
C THR A 43 -9.24 -17.11 0.42
N LEU A 44 -10.35 -16.46 0.06
CA LEU A 44 -10.32 -15.21 -0.73
C LEU A 44 -9.49 -14.11 -0.03
N ARG A 45 -9.50 -14.08 1.30
CA ARG A 45 -8.71 -13.12 2.08
C ARG A 45 -7.21 -13.39 1.90
N GLY A 46 -6.77 -14.63 2.06
CA GLY A 46 -5.37 -14.97 1.89
C GLY A 46 -4.89 -14.74 0.46
N LEU A 47 -5.69 -15.09 -0.55
CA LEU A 47 -5.38 -14.79 -1.96
C LEU A 47 -5.21 -13.28 -2.22
N ARG A 48 -6.12 -12.45 -1.69
CA ARG A 48 -6.03 -10.99 -1.79
C ARG A 48 -4.78 -10.44 -1.12
N ASP A 49 -4.52 -10.86 0.12
CA ASP A 49 -3.41 -10.32 0.90
C ASP A 49 -2.07 -10.71 0.26
N ARG A 50 -1.97 -11.92 -0.32
CA ARG A 50 -0.83 -12.36 -1.13
C ARG A 50 -0.66 -11.51 -2.39
N ALA A 51 -1.75 -11.27 -3.13
CA ALA A 51 -1.72 -10.45 -4.33
C ALA A 51 -1.22 -9.03 -4.00
N MET A 52 -1.71 -8.42 -2.92
CA MET A 52 -1.26 -7.10 -2.47
C MET A 52 0.25 -7.08 -2.14
N LEU A 53 0.76 -8.09 -1.44
CA LEU A 53 2.18 -8.19 -1.11
C LEU A 53 3.05 -8.33 -2.37
N LEU A 54 2.65 -9.21 -3.30
CA LEU A 54 3.39 -9.45 -4.54
C LEU A 54 3.38 -8.22 -5.46
N LEU A 55 2.23 -7.58 -5.65
CA LEU A 55 2.11 -6.35 -6.44
C LEU A 55 2.92 -5.21 -5.83
N GLY A 56 2.77 -5.00 -4.52
CA GLY A 56 3.51 -3.97 -3.80
C GLY A 56 5.02 -4.16 -3.90
N PHE A 57 5.49 -5.39 -3.74
CA PHE A 57 6.91 -5.71 -3.82
C PHE A 57 7.46 -5.60 -5.24
N ALA A 58 6.79 -6.22 -6.23
CA ALA A 58 7.28 -6.26 -7.61
C ALA A 58 7.21 -4.88 -8.30
N GLY A 59 6.17 -4.10 -8.01
CA GLY A 59 5.99 -2.76 -8.57
C GLY A 59 6.64 -1.64 -7.75
N GLY A 60 7.23 -1.93 -6.59
CA GLY A 60 7.75 -0.90 -5.68
C GLY A 60 6.67 0.05 -5.17
N LEU A 61 5.42 -0.41 -5.12
CA LEU A 61 4.25 0.43 -4.84
C LEU A 61 4.05 0.66 -3.35
N ARG A 62 3.66 1.89 -3.03
CA ARG A 62 3.15 2.28 -1.72
C ARG A 62 1.72 1.79 -1.55
N ARG A 63 1.31 1.66 -0.29
CA ARG A 63 -0.07 1.29 0.08
C ARG A 63 -1.13 2.15 -0.62
N SER A 64 -0.93 3.47 -0.73
CA SER A 64 -1.89 4.37 -1.38
C SER A 64 -1.97 4.13 -2.89
N GLU A 65 -0.88 3.72 -3.52
CA GLU A 65 -0.83 3.42 -4.96
C GLU A 65 -1.60 2.11 -5.21
N ILE A 66 -1.34 1.06 -4.44
CA ILE A 66 -2.08 -0.22 -4.54
C ILE A 66 -3.60 -0.01 -4.38
N VAL A 67 -4.01 0.82 -3.41
CA VAL A 67 -5.44 1.10 -3.15
C VAL A 67 -6.09 1.95 -4.26
N GLY A 68 -5.29 2.70 -5.01
CA GLY A 68 -5.74 3.56 -6.10
C GLY A 68 -5.72 2.92 -7.48
N LEU A 69 -5.34 1.64 -7.59
CA LEU A 69 -5.28 0.93 -8.87
C LEU A 69 -6.67 0.45 -9.29
N ASP A 70 -7.03 0.81 -10.51
CA ASP A 70 -8.20 0.28 -11.20
C ASP A 70 -7.90 -1.05 -11.90
N LEU A 71 -8.94 -1.82 -12.20
CA LEU A 71 -8.86 -3.07 -12.97
C LEU A 71 -8.96 -2.85 -14.48
N GLY A 72 -9.01 -1.60 -14.91
CA GLY A 72 -9.08 -1.21 -16.31
C GLY A 72 -8.86 0.28 -16.46
N ARG A 73 -8.47 0.68 -17.67
CA ARG A 73 -8.27 2.09 -18.00
C ARG A 73 -9.59 2.85 -17.91
N ASP A 74 -9.53 4.07 -17.38
CA ASP A 74 -10.66 5.01 -17.26
C ASP A 74 -11.86 4.44 -16.46
N GLN A 75 -11.61 3.49 -15.54
CA GLN A 75 -12.66 2.88 -14.71
C GLN A 75 -13.16 3.84 -13.62
N THR A 76 -12.27 4.62 -13.01
CA THR A 76 -12.64 5.65 -12.04
C THR A 76 -12.02 7.02 -12.37
N GLU A 77 -12.78 8.09 -12.12
CA GLU A 77 -12.37 9.48 -12.41
C GLU A 77 -11.12 9.91 -11.62
N ASN A 78 -10.88 9.30 -10.45
CA ASN A 78 -9.76 9.62 -9.56
C ASN A 78 -8.78 8.46 -9.41
N GLY A 79 -8.77 7.50 -10.34
CA GLY A 79 -7.82 6.39 -10.34
C GLY A 79 -6.37 6.88 -10.38
N HIS A 80 -5.48 6.22 -9.65
CA HIS A 80 -4.05 6.55 -9.61
C HIS A 80 -3.22 5.72 -10.60
N GLY A 81 -3.87 4.84 -11.36
CA GLY A 81 -3.29 3.92 -12.33
C GLY A 81 -4.24 2.75 -12.55
N TRP A 82 -3.89 1.82 -13.45
CA TRP A 82 -4.63 0.58 -13.63
C TRP A 82 -3.71 -0.63 -13.75
N ILE A 83 -4.30 -1.81 -13.54
CA ILE A 83 -3.65 -3.10 -13.73
C ILE A 83 -4.31 -3.79 -14.92
N GLU A 84 -3.48 -4.37 -15.79
CA GLU A 84 -3.95 -5.28 -16.83
C GLU A 84 -3.17 -6.60 -16.74
N VAL A 85 -3.92 -7.70 -16.64
CA VAL A 85 -3.35 -9.06 -16.57
C VAL A 85 -3.36 -9.65 -17.96
N PHE A 86 -2.18 -9.95 -18.49
CA PHE A 86 -2.01 -10.63 -19.75
C PHE A 86 -1.71 -12.11 -19.47
N PRO A 87 -2.67 -13.02 -19.77
CA PRO A 87 -2.42 -14.45 -19.65
C PRO A 87 -1.09 -14.82 -20.32
N ASP A 88 -0.26 -15.58 -19.60
CA ASP A 88 1.06 -16.07 -20.03
C ASP A 88 2.15 -15.01 -20.32
N LYS A 89 1.84 -13.71 -20.21
CA LYS A 89 2.79 -12.61 -20.47
C LYS A 89 3.09 -11.75 -19.25
N GLY A 90 2.30 -11.88 -18.19
CA GLY A 90 2.50 -11.17 -16.93
C GLY A 90 1.47 -10.06 -16.71
N VAL A 91 1.89 -8.99 -16.04
CA VAL A 91 1.01 -7.93 -15.58
C VAL A 91 1.61 -6.58 -15.93
N LEU A 92 0.79 -5.68 -16.49
CA LEU A 92 1.10 -4.26 -16.60
C LEU A 92 0.54 -3.54 -15.38
N VAL A 93 1.36 -2.67 -14.79
CA VAL A 93 0.98 -1.73 -13.74
C VAL A 93 1.46 -0.36 -14.19
N THR A 94 0.58 0.64 -14.15
CA THR A 94 0.87 2.02 -14.60
C THR A 94 0.94 2.99 -13.44
#